data_AF-M1WZ71-F1
#
_entry.id   AF-M1WZ71-F1
#
_cell.length_a   1.000
_cell.length_b   1.000
_cell.length_c   1.000
_cell.angle_alpha   90.00
_cell.angle_beta   90.00
_cell.angle_gamma   90.00
#
_symmetry.space_group_name_H-M   'P 1'
#
loop_
_entity.id
_entity.type
_entity.pdbx_description
1 polymer ?
#
loop_
_entity_poly.entity_id
_entity_poly.type
_entity_poly.pdbx_seq_one_letter_code
_entity_poly.pdbx_strand_id
1 'polypeptide(L)'
;MSGIVSILVILQIAPLVGEQVPKGGVIGTIISNIPTLITNINAPDLVLGGLTITILFLTPSKLKYFFPPHLIALIIGTLVYITVLQHPEIARIPEIPAEWPKLQLPYFTPGQITCY
;
A
#
# COMPACT_ATOMS: atom_id res chain seq x y z
N MET A 1 -15.50 -12.84 8.14
CA MET A 1 -14.26 -12.69 7.36
C MET A 1 -14.44 -11.99 6.01
N SER A 2 -15.54 -12.16 5.27
CA SER A 2 -15.71 -11.55 3.93
C SER A 2 -15.68 -10.02 3.91
N GLY A 3 -16.39 -9.34 4.83
CA GLY A 3 -16.50 -7.87 4.81
C GLY A 3 -15.19 -7.10 4.94
N ILE A 4 -14.28 -7.55 5.81
CA ILE A 4 -12.95 -6.91 5.99
C ILE A 4 -12.13 -7.02 4.70
N VAL A 5 -12.18 -8.18 4.04
CA VAL A 5 -11.42 -8.40 2.80
C VAL A 5 -11.92 -7.48 1.69
N SER A 6 -13.23 -7.34 1.51
CA SER A 6 -13.81 -6.41 0.53
C SER A 6 -13.37 -4.97 0.78
N ILE A 7 -13.38 -4.54 2.05
CA ILE A 7 -12.92 -3.20 2.45
C ILE A 7 -11.44 -2.99 2.08
N LEU A 8 -10.58 -3.96 2.39
CA LEU A 8 -9.15 -3.86 2.06
C LEU A 8 -8.93 -3.76 0.55
N VAL A 9 -9.59 -4.59 -0.25
CA VAL A 9 -9.45 -4.53 -1.72
C VAL A 9 -9.83 -3.15 -2.26
N ILE A 10 -10.94 -2.58 -1.79
CA ILE A 10 -11.40 -1.25 -2.23
C ILE A 10 -10.37 -0.17 -1.88
N LEU A 11 -9.81 -0.20 -0.66
CA LEU A 11 -8.81 0.77 -0.23
C LEU A 11 -7.48 0.64 -0.99
N GLN A 12 -7.15 -0.55 -1.48
CA GLN A 12 -5.93 -0.77 -2.27
C GLN A 12 -6.02 -0.25 -3.71
N ILE A 13 -7.21 0.10 -4.22
CA ILE A 13 -7.35 0.65 -5.58
C ILE A 13 -6.65 2.01 -5.70
N ALA A 14 -6.77 2.86 -4.68
CA ALA A 14 -6.11 4.17 -4.67
C ALA A 14 -4.57 4.07 -4.82
N PRO A 15 -3.84 3.32 -3.97
CA PRO A 15 -2.39 3.18 -4.11
C PRO A 15 -1.99 2.39 -5.36
N LEU A 16 -2.84 1.51 -5.89
CA LEU A 16 -2.57 0.83 -7.17
C LEU A 16 -2.50 1.80 -8.36
N VAL A 17 -3.21 2.92 -8.26
CA VAL A 17 -3.29 3.96 -9.29
C VAL A 17 -2.23 5.08 -9.08
N GLY A 18 -1.45 5.01 -8.00
CA GLY A 18 -0.42 5.99 -7.66
C GLY A 18 -0.89 7.09 -6.70
N GLU A 19 -2.10 6.98 -6.16
CA GLU A 19 -2.72 7.99 -5.30
C GLU A 19 -2.79 7.55 -3.84
N GLN A 20 -2.70 8.50 -2.92
CA GLN A 20 -2.80 8.20 -1.49
C GLN A 20 -4.25 7.85 -1.11
N VAL A 21 -4.42 6.90 -0.19
CA VAL A 21 -5.75 6.53 0.32
C VAL A 21 -6.39 7.76 0.97
N PRO A 22 -7.56 8.24 0.50
CA PRO A 22 -8.20 9.42 1.05
C PRO A 22 -8.52 9.29 2.55
N LYS A 23 -8.35 10.39 3.30
CA LYS A 23 -8.75 10.47 4.70
C LYS A 23 -10.28 10.37 4.79
N GLY A 24 -10.78 9.18 5.12
CA GLY A 24 -12.21 8.86 5.10
C GLY A 24 -12.53 7.38 4.85
N GLY A 25 -11.51 6.55 4.58
CA GLY A 25 -11.68 5.12 4.40
C GLY A 25 -12.57 4.80 3.19
N VAL A 26 -13.36 3.73 3.29
CA VAL A 26 -14.13 3.18 2.15
C VAL A 26 -15.15 4.18 1.61
N ILE A 27 -15.83 4.91 2.49
CA ILE A 27 -16.86 5.89 2.12
C ILE A 27 -16.23 7.06 1.35
N GLY A 28 -15.09 7.58 1.83
CA GLY A 28 -14.36 8.66 1.14
C GLY A 28 -13.74 8.23 -0.19
N THR A 29 -13.41 6.94 -0.33
CA THR A 29 -12.86 6.39 -1.58
C THR A 29 -13.96 6.18 -2.63
N ILE A 30 -15.08 5.56 -2.26
CA ILE A 30 -16.17 5.21 -3.19
C ILE A 30 -17.01 6.41 -3.60
N ILE A 31 -17.39 7.29 -2.67
CA ILE A 31 -18.44 8.29 -2.91
C ILE A 31 -17.88 9.61 -3.47
N SER A 32 -16.67 10.01 -3.07
CA SER A 32 -16.15 11.35 -3.39
C SER A 32 -14.97 11.38 -4.34
N ASN A 33 -14.18 10.30 -4.44
CA ASN A 33 -12.87 10.36 -5.10
C ASN A 33 -12.64 9.32 -6.22
N ILE A 34 -13.57 8.39 -6.49
CA ILE A 34 -13.41 7.47 -7.63
C ILE A 34 -13.22 8.21 -8.96
N PRO A 35 -14.01 9.25 -9.30
CA PRO A 35 -13.83 9.94 -10.58
C PRO A 35 -12.47 10.64 -10.67
N THR A 36 -12.01 11.26 -9.57
CA THR A 36 -10.73 11.98 -9.51
C THR A 36 -9.53 11.03 -9.52
N LEU A 37 -9.66 9.83 -8.94
CA LEU A 37 -8.67 8.76 -9.03
C LEU A 37 -8.50 8.25 -10.46
N ILE A 38 -9.60 8.16 -11.23
CA ILE A 38 -9.55 7.71 -12.64
C ILE A 38 -8.95 8.79 -13.55
N THR A 39 -9.13 10.07 -13.24
CA THR A 39 -8.57 11.17 -14.05
C THR A 39 -7.09 11.41 -13.78
N ASN A 40 -6.60 11.13 -12.57
CA ASN A 40 -5.20 11.34 -12.16
C ASN A 40 -4.42 10.02 -12.08
N ILE A 41 -4.68 9.08 -13.00
CA ILE A 41 -3.97 7.81 -13.02
C ILE A 41 -2.49 8.06 -13.34
N ASN A 42 -1.61 7.63 -12.43
CA ASN A 42 -0.19 7.58 -12.70
C ASN A 42 0.14 6.27 -13.45
N ALA A 43 0.29 6.36 -14.76
CA ALA A 43 0.60 5.22 -15.63
C ALA A 43 1.79 4.34 -15.15
N PRO A 44 2.94 4.90 -14.74
CA PRO A 44 4.06 4.11 -14.24
C PRO A 44 3.74 3.33 -12.94
N ASP A 45 2.96 3.89 -12.01
CA ASP A 45 2.54 3.17 -10.80
C ASP A 45 1.58 2.02 -11.13
N LEU A 46 0.64 2.25 -12.06
CA LEU A 46 -0.29 1.23 -12.51
C LEU A 46 0.44 0.03 -13.16
N VAL A 47 1.48 0.30 -13.94
CA VAL A 47 2.33 -0.74 -14.54
C VAL A 47 3.07 -1.53 -13.45
N LEU A 48 3.64 -0.85 -12.45
CA LEU A 48 4.35 -1.50 -11.35
C LEU A 48 3.41 -2.36 -10.48
N GLY A 49 2.21 -1.84 -10.20
CA GLY A 49 1.16 -2.55 -9.48
C GLY A 49 0.64 -3.76 -10.26
N GLY A 50 0.38 -3.60 -11.57
CA GLY A 50 -0.03 -4.69 -12.45
C GLY A 50 1.04 -5.78 -12.59
N LEU A 51 2.32 -5.39 -12.66
CA LEU A 51 3.45 -6.30 -12.64
C LEU A 51 3.52 -7.08 -11.32
N THR A 52 3.31 -6.42 -10.19
CA THR A 52 3.27 -7.04 -8.85
C THR A 52 2.18 -8.12 -8.78
N ILE A 53 0.97 -7.81 -9.24
CA ILE A 53 -0.15 -8.76 -9.30
C ILE A 53 0.20 -9.93 -10.22
N THR A 54 0.78 -9.65 -11.39
CA THR A 54 1.18 -10.68 -12.35
C THR A 54 2.19 -11.63 -11.73
N ILE A 55 3.21 -11.13 -11.02
CA ILE A 55 4.18 -11.98 -10.31
C ILE A 55 3.49 -12.82 -9.25
N LEU A 56 2.61 -12.24 -8.43
CA LEU A 56 1.90 -12.96 -7.37
C LEU A 56 1.10 -14.15 -7.91
N PHE A 57 0.40 -13.96 -9.03
CA PHE A 57 -0.38 -15.01 -9.68
C PHE A 57 0.47 -16.03 -10.44
N LEU A 58 1.52 -15.58 -11.14
CA LEU A 58 2.35 -16.42 -12.00
C LEU A 58 3.47 -17.14 -11.25
N THR A 59 3.78 -16.75 -10.01
CA THR A 59 4.80 -17.42 -9.19
C THR A 59 4.39 -18.88 -8.94
N PRO A 60 5.17 -19.87 -9.42
CA PRO A 60 4.82 -21.28 -9.28
C PRO A 60 4.99 -21.74 -7.83
N SER A 61 4.19 -22.72 -7.41
CA SER A 61 4.16 -23.21 -6.02
C SER A 61 5.51 -23.74 -5.51
N LYS A 62 6.42 -24.14 -6.40
CA LYS A 62 7.77 -24.56 -6.04
C LYS A 62 8.64 -23.43 -5.50
N LEU A 63 8.51 -22.21 -6.04
CA LEU A 63 9.25 -21.05 -5.54
C LEU A 63 8.68 -20.52 -4.22
N LYS A 64 7.36 -20.67 -4.03
CA LYS A 64 6.68 -20.29 -2.77
C LYS A 64 7.21 -21.02 -1.54
N TYR A 65 7.85 -22.19 -1.74
CA TYR A 65 8.44 -22.97 -0.65
C TYR A 65 9.72 -22.32 -0.10
N PHE A 66 10.51 -21.65 -0.95
CA PHE A 66 11.77 -21.01 -0.54
C PHE A 66 11.58 -19.55 -0.17
N PHE A 67 10.76 -18.81 -0.92
CA PHE A 67 10.55 -17.38 -0.71
C PHE A 67 9.06 -17.02 -0.75
N PRO A 68 8.59 -16.14 0.14
CA PRO A 68 7.26 -15.56 0.02
C PRO A 68 7.12 -14.84 -1.33
N PRO A 69 6.02 -15.02 -2.07
CA PRO A 69 5.84 -14.42 -3.39
C PRO A 69 5.86 -12.89 -3.36
N HIS A 70 5.47 -12.28 -2.22
CA HIS A 70 5.55 -10.85 -1.99
C HIS A 70 6.99 -10.32 -2.01
N LEU A 71 7.95 -11.09 -1.47
CA LEU A 71 9.37 -10.70 -1.49
C LEU A 71 9.92 -10.72 -2.92
N ILE A 72 9.54 -11.73 -3.70
CA ILE A 72 9.91 -11.84 -5.12
C ILE A 72 9.37 -10.63 -5.88
N ALA A 73 8.10 -10.30 -5.68
CA ALA A 73 7.47 -9.15 -6.32
C ALA A 73 8.16 -7.82 -5.93
N LEU A 74 8.55 -7.66 -4.66
CA LEU A 74 9.30 -6.49 -4.20
C LEU A 74 10.66 -6.36 -4.89
N ILE A 75 11.44 -7.44 -4.95
CA ILE A 75 12.78 -7.43 -5.56
C ILE A 75 12.68 -7.11 -7.05
N ILE A 76 11.80 -7.83 -7.77
CA ILE A 76 11.63 -7.64 -9.22
C ILE A 76 11.06 -6.25 -9.51
N GLY A 77 10.03 -5.81 -8.78
CA GLY A 77 9.43 -4.49 -8.95
C GLY A 77 10.44 -3.36 -8.72
N THR A 78 11.28 -3.49 -7.70
CA THR A 78 12.37 -2.53 -7.42
C THR A 78 13.40 -2.52 -8.54
N LEU A 79 13.78 -3.68 -9.08
CA LEU A 79 14.74 -3.78 -10.17
C LEU A 79 14.20 -3.17 -11.47
N VAL A 80 12.93 -3.43 -11.78
CA VAL A 80 12.24 -2.82 -12.94
C VAL A 80 12.12 -1.31 -12.76
N TYR A 81 11.82 -0.83 -11.55
CA TYR A 81 11.78 0.61 -11.25
C TYR A 81 13.12 1.29 -11.54
N ILE A 82 14.23 0.73 -11.05
CA ILE A 82 15.57 1.32 -11.17
C ILE A 82 16.09 1.26 -12.61
N THR A 83 15.73 0.24 -13.38
CA THR A 83 16.28 0.00 -14.73
C THR A 83 15.46 0.59 -15.86
N VAL A 84 14.12 0.61 -15.74
CA VAL A 84 13.22 0.97 -16.84
C VAL A 84 12.50 2.29 -16.59
N LEU A 85 11.90 2.47 -15.40
CA LEU A 85 11.00 3.59 -15.17
C LEU A 85 11.73 4.85 -14.72
N GLN A 86 12.68 4.74 -13.77
CA GLN A 86 13.42 5.86 -13.13
C GLN A 86 12.57 7.13 -12.89
N HIS A 87 11.26 6.96 -12.68
CA HIS A 87 10.33 8.07 -12.77
C HIS A 87 10.28 8.79 -11.40
N PRO A 88 10.42 10.13 -11.38
CA PRO A 88 10.40 10.89 -10.12
C PRO A 88 9.01 10.94 -9.48
N GLU A 89 7.95 10.73 -10.27
CA GLU A 89 6.55 10.80 -9.80
C GLU A 89 6.06 9.52 -9.12
N ILE A 90 6.86 8.45 -9.08
CA ILE A 90 6.51 7.23 -8.33
C ILE A 90 6.72 7.48 -6.84
N ALA A 91 5.66 7.28 -6.04
CA ALA A 91 5.74 7.39 -4.59
C ALA A 91 6.72 6.34 -4.02
N ARG A 92 7.74 6.79 -3.30
CA ARG A 92 8.74 5.92 -2.66
C ARG A 92 8.44 5.72 -1.19
N ILE A 93 8.80 4.54 -0.70
CA ILE A 93 8.83 4.29 0.74
C ILE A 93 9.93 5.19 1.32
N PRO A 94 9.61 6.06 2.30
CA PRO A 94 10.60 6.93 2.92
C PRO A 94 11.61 6.13 3.72
N GLU A 95 12.77 6.73 4.00
CA GLU A 95 13.80 6.11 4.83
C GLU A 95 13.23 5.79 6.22
N ILE A 96 13.44 4.54 6.66
CA ILE A 96 13.06 4.10 8.00
C ILE A 96 14.25 4.43 8.92
N PRO A 97 14.08 5.31 9.92
CA PRO A 97 15.17 5.64 10.83
C PRO A 97 15.58 4.39 11.61
N ALA A 98 16.87 4.06 11.61
CA ALA A 98 17.44 2.96 12.37
C ALA A 98 17.63 3.33 13.86
N GLU A 99 16.69 4.08 14.42
CA GLU A 99 16.66 4.45 15.83
C GLU A 99 15.78 3.46 16.59
N TRP A 100 16.10 3.24 17.86
CA TRP A 100 15.20 2.52 18.75
C TRP A 100 13.92 3.32 18.98
N PRO A 101 12.74 2.67 18.96
CA PRO A 101 11.48 3.37 19.22
C PRO A 101 11.53 3.99 20.61
N LYS A 102 11.33 5.30 20.68
CA LYS A 102 11.21 6.01 21.96
C LYS A 102 9.99 5.46 22.68
N LEU A 103 10.15 5.07 23.94
CA LEU A 103 9.04 4.60 24.76
C LEU A 103 8.01 5.72 24.90
N GLN A 104 6.85 5.55 24.25
CA GLN A 104 5.74 6.50 24.34
C GLN A 104 4.85 6.09 25.52
N LEU A 105 4.93 6.83 26.63
CA LEU A 105 3.98 6.66 27.72
C LEU A 105 2.64 7.27 27.29
N PRO A 106 1.51 6.54 27.44
CA PRO A 106 0.21 7.13 27.17
C PRO A 106 -0.04 8.26 28.17
N TYR A 107 -0.50 9.41 27.68
CA TYR A 107 -1.03 10.47 28.53
C TYR A 107 -2.55 10.36 28.55
N PHE A 108 -3.14 10.44 29.73
CA PHE A 108 -4.58 10.40 29.92
C PHE A 108 -5.12 11.80 30.10
N THR A 109 -6.17 12.15 29.36
CA THR A 109 -6.91 13.40 29.57
C THR A 109 -7.88 13.20 30.75
N PRO A 110 -8.19 14.23 31.57
CA PRO A 110 -9.05 14.07 32.75
C PRO A 110 -10.41 13.39 32.50
N GLY A 111 -10.99 13.52 31.29
CA GLY A 111 -12.25 12.85 30.91
C GLY A 111 -12.13 11.36 30.56
N GLN A 112 -10.92 10.80 30.55
CA GLN A 112 -10.63 9.39 30.23
C GLN A 112 -10.30 8.57 31.49
N ILE A 113 -10.32 9.20 32.67
CA ILE A 113 -10.08 8.56 33.97
C ILE A 113 -11.44 8.26 34.60
N THR A 114 -11.89 7.01 34.51
CA THR A 114 -13.10 6.56 35.22
C THR A 114 -12.71 6.20 36.65
N CYS A 115 -13.10 7.02 37.63
CA CYS A 115 -13.08 6.61 39.04
C CYS A 115 -14.38 5.85 39.33
N TYR A 116 -14.26 4.60 39.77
CA TYR A 116 -15.39 3.79 40.29
C TYR A 116 -15.79 4.26 41.68
#